data_AF-A0A1X9SNT6-F1
#
_entry.id   AF-A0A1X9SNT6-F1
#
_cell.length_a   1.000
_cell.length_b   1.000
_cell.length_c   1.000
_cell.angle_alpha   90.00
_cell.angle_beta   90.00
_cell.angle_gamma   90.00
#
_symmetry.space_group_name_H-M   'P 1'
#
loop_
_entity.id
_entity.type
_entity.pdbx_description
1 polymer ?
#
loop_
_entity_poly.entity_id
_entity_poly.type
_entity_poly.pdbx_seq_one_letter_code
_entity_poly.pdbx_strand_id
1 'polypeptide(L)'
;MSEKYAPFKVKPTLLYDKDTYEIVAGEAYTNEDEKFCIGLKSNGFPTNSYLIFPPQLSLDLLRNLLGQNGAKNDEIIKYIKIITE
;
A
#
# COMPACT_ATOMS: atom_id res chain seq x y z
N MET A 1 -5.44 16.23 -21.65
CA MET A 1 -5.81 14.85 -21.30
C MET A 1 -5.48 14.67 -19.82
N SER A 2 -6.49 14.57 -18.95
CA SER A 2 -6.26 14.33 -17.51
C SER A 2 -6.33 12.83 -17.26
N GLU A 3 -5.22 12.14 -17.54
CA GLU A 3 -5.06 10.76 -17.12
C GLU A 3 -4.96 10.72 -15.60
N LYS A 4 -5.81 9.88 -15.01
CA LYS A 4 -5.93 9.69 -13.56
C LYS A 4 -4.58 9.26 -12.99
N TYR A 5 -3.91 10.13 -12.25
CA TYR A 5 -2.80 9.75 -11.37
C TYR A 5 -3.32 8.97 -10.14
N ALA A 6 -4.01 7.85 -10.38
CA ALA A 6 -4.38 6.90 -9.35
C ALA A 6 -3.42 5.71 -9.44
N PRO A 7 -2.53 5.52 -8.46
CA PRO A 7 -1.55 4.43 -8.52
C PRO A 7 -2.19 3.04 -8.41
N PHE A 8 -3.45 2.98 -7.97
CA PHE A 8 -4.22 1.75 -7.80
C PHE A 8 -5.34 1.62 -8.84
N LYS A 9 -5.53 0.41 -9.39
CA LYS A 9 -6.64 0.09 -10.31
C LYS A 9 -8.01 0.19 -9.64
N VAL A 10 -8.07 -0.22 -8.38
CA VAL A 10 -9.27 -0.22 -7.53
C VAL A 10 -8.99 0.49 -6.21
N LYS A 11 -10.02 0.66 -5.38
CA LYS A 11 -9.83 1.22 -4.03
C LYS A 11 -8.84 0.32 -3.25
N PRO A 12 -7.74 0.86 -2.73
CA PRO A 12 -6.74 0.05 -2.05
C PRO A 12 -7.24 -0.38 -0.66
N THR A 13 -6.76 -1.52 -0.21
CA THR A 13 -7.00 -2.10 1.11
C THR A 13 -6.20 -1.33 2.16
N LEU A 14 -6.88 -0.83 3.19
CA LEU A 14 -6.22 -0.22 4.35
C LEU A 14 -5.53 -1.30 5.18
N LEU A 15 -4.21 -1.18 5.36
CA LEU A 15 -3.39 -2.09 6.14
C LEU A 15 -3.05 -1.54 7.52
N TYR A 16 -2.81 -0.24 7.59
CA TYR A 16 -2.44 0.45 8.80
C TYR A 16 -3.01 1.85 8.78
N ASP A 17 -3.51 2.31 9.91
CA ASP A 17 -4.02 3.65 10.07
C ASP A 17 -3.44 4.29 11.34
N LYS A 18 -2.98 5.52 11.18
CA LYS A 18 -2.60 6.42 12.26
C LYS A 18 -3.06 7.83 11.91
N ASP A 19 -3.27 8.64 12.94
CA ASP A 19 -3.85 9.98 12.83
C ASP A 19 -3.27 10.88 11.71
N THR A 20 -2.02 10.66 11.30
CA THR A 20 -1.32 11.47 10.28
C THR A 20 -1.04 10.76 8.96
N TYR A 21 -1.20 9.43 8.89
CA TYR A 21 -0.96 8.65 7.68
C TYR A 21 -1.62 7.27 7.70
N GLU A 22 -1.93 6.79 6.50
CA GLU A 22 -2.44 5.46 6.22
C GLU A 22 -1.41 4.69 5.37
N ILE A 23 -1.26 3.40 5.65
CA ILE A 23 -0.60 2.46 4.74
C ILE A 23 -1.68 1.61 4.07
N VAL A 24 -1.62 1.57 2.75
CA VAL A 24 -2.59 0.86 1.92
C VAL A 24 -1.88 -0.08 0.95
N ALA A 25 -2.58 -1.11 0.52
CA ALA A 25 -2.11 -2.04 -0.51
C ALA A 25 -3.17 -2.23 -1.57
N GLY A 26 -2.77 -2.35 -2.83
CA GLY A 26 -3.72 -2.53 -3.91
C GLY A 26 -3.04 -2.88 -5.22
N GLU A 27 -3.84 -3.33 -6.19
CA GLU A 27 -3.35 -3.64 -7.52
C GLU A 27 -2.81 -2.39 -8.21
N ALA A 28 -1.56 -2.45 -8.67
CA ALA A 28 -0.90 -1.34 -9.33
C ALA A 28 -1.49 -1.14 -10.74
N TYR A 29 -1.64 0.13 -11.17
CA TYR A 29 -2.10 0.44 -12.53
C TYR A 29 -1.00 0.20 -13.58
N THR A 30 0.27 0.35 -13.22
CA THR A 30 1.38 0.60 -14.16
C THR A 30 2.37 -0.54 -14.36
N ASN A 31 2.23 -1.68 -13.68
CA ASN A 31 3.13 -2.81 -13.85
C ASN A 31 2.31 -4.12 -13.89
N GLU A 32 2.40 -4.87 -14.99
CA GLU A 32 1.79 -6.20 -15.08
C GLU A 32 2.59 -7.26 -14.28
N ASP A 33 3.88 -7.01 -14.07
CA ASP A 33 4.76 -7.86 -13.24
C ASP A 33 4.53 -7.65 -11.74
N GLU A 34 4.39 -6.40 -11.29
CA GLU A 34 4.05 -6.07 -9.90
C GLU A 34 2.52 -6.05 -9.75
N LYS A 35 1.94 -7.25 -9.56
CA LYS A 35 0.49 -7.46 -9.38
C LYS A 35 -0.15 -6.55 -8.33
N PHE A 36 0.62 -5.97 -7.41
CA PHE A 36 0.20 -5.02 -6.39
C PHE A 36 1.35 -4.11 -5.94
N CYS A 37 1.00 -2.99 -5.33
CA CYS A 37 1.92 -2.06 -4.71
C CYS A 37 1.45 -1.66 -3.31
N ILE A 38 2.41 -1.25 -2.48
CA ILE A 38 2.15 -0.68 -1.16
C ILE A 38 2.31 0.83 -1.25
N GLY A 39 1.34 1.57 -0.72
CA GLY A 39 1.32 3.02 -0.73
C GLY A 39 1.18 3.62 0.66
N LEU A 40 1.80 4.78 0.85
CA LEU A 40 1.56 5.66 1.98
C LEU A 40 0.70 6.84 1.54
N LYS A 41 -0.37 7.10 2.28
CA LYS A 41 -1.18 8.32 2.18
C LYS A 41 -1.00 9.11 3.45
N SER A 42 -0.63 10.38 3.36
CA SER A 42 -0.58 11.29 4.50
C SER A 42 -1.63 12.37 4.36
N ASN A 43 -2.08 12.93 5.48
CA ASN A 43 -3.03 14.06 5.48
C ASN A 43 -2.52 15.29 4.71
N GLY A 44 -1.20 15.43 4.58
CA GLY A 44 -0.58 16.49 3.78
C GLY A 44 -0.59 16.25 2.28
N PHE A 45 -1.00 15.06 1.82
CA PHE A 45 -1.03 14.72 0.39
C PHE A 45 -2.36 15.13 -0.25
N PRO A 46 -2.36 15.48 -1.55
CA PRO A 46 -3.60 15.60 -2.32
C PRO A 46 -4.44 14.32 -2.23
N THR A 47 -5.76 14.45 -2.36
CA THR A 47 -6.76 13.40 -2.05
C THR A 47 -6.48 12.03 -2.68
N ASN A 48 -5.84 12.00 -3.85
CA ASN A 48 -5.55 10.78 -4.63
C ASN A 48 -4.04 10.53 -4.81
N SER A 49 -3.20 11.17 -4.01
CA SER A 49 -1.75 11.03 -4.08
C SER A 49 -1.27 10.04 -3.03
N TYR A 50 -0.41 9.12 -3.47
CA TYR A 50 0.22 8.13 -2.63
C TYR A 50 1.71 8.09 -2.95
N LEU A 51 2.53 7.91 -1.91
CA LEU A 51 3.92 7.53 -2.08
C LEU A 51 3.98 6.01 -2.22
N ILE A 52 4.41 5.53 -3.38
CA ILE A 52 4.48 4.09 -3.66
C ILE A 52 5.88 3.58 -3.30
N PHE A 53 5.92 2.48 -2.54
CA PHE A 53 7.17 1.83 -2.18
C PHE A 53 7.57 0.80 -3.24
N PRO A 54 8.87 0.65 -3.56
CA PRO A 54 9.35 -0.46 -4.36
C PRO A 54 9.13 -1.80 -3.62
N PRO A 55 9.10 -2.96 -4.31
CA PRO A 55 8.77 -4.25 -3.71
C PRO A 55 9.66 -4.64 -2.52
N GLN A 56 10.97 -4.37 -2.61
CA GLN A 56 11.92 -4.69 -1.55
C GLN A 56 11.59 -3.95 -0.25
N LEU A 57 11.33 -2.63 -0.33
CA LEU A 57 10.94 -1.82 0.82
C LEU A 57 9.53 -2.15 1.32
N SER A 58 8.65 -2.59 0.41
CA SER A 58 7.29 -3.01 0.75
C SER A 58 7.31 -4.20 1.71
N LEU A 59 8.15 -5.21 1.47
CA LEU A 59 8.23 -6.40 2.34
C LEU A 59 8.72 -6.05 3.75
N ASP A 60 9.77 -5.23 3.87
CA ASP A 60 10.31 -4.81 5.16
C ASP A 60 9.31 -3.93 5.93
N LEU A 61 8.61 -3.04 5.23
CA LEU A 61 7.55 -2.23 5.82
C LEU A 61 6.43 -3.13 6.38
N LEU A 62 5.91 -4.06 5.58
CA LEU A 62 4.82 -4.95 5.99
C LEU A 62 5.20 -5.79 7.23
N ARG A 63 6.43 -6.33 7.27
CA ARG A 63 6.93 -7.07 8.43
C ARG A 63 7.00 -6.20 9.69
N ASN A 64 7.44 -4.95 9.56
CA ASN A 64 7.51 -4.01 10.69
C ASN A 64 6.12 -3.58 11.22
N LEU A 65 5.10 -3.60 10.37
CA LEU A 65 3.73 -3.27 10.75
C LEU A 65 3.03 -4.40 11.53
N LEU A 66 3.53 -5.63 11.48
CA LEU A 66 2.94 -6.74 12.22
C LEU A 66 2.98 -6.49 13.73
N GLY A 67 1.81 -6.61 14.36
CA GLY A 67 1.66 -6.41 15.81
C GLY A 67 1.65 -4.94 16.24
N GLN A 68 1.71 -3.99 15.30
CA GLN A 68 1.51 -2.58 15.62
C GLN A 68 0.03 -2.30 15.93
N ASN A 69 -0.22 -1.41 16.88
CA ASN A 69 -1.58 -0.97 17.17
C ASN A 69 -2.16 -0.22 15.95
N GLY A 70 -3.37 -0.60 15.51
CA GLY A 70 -4.01 -0.09 14.29
C GLY A 70 -3.69 -0.88 13.02
N ALA A 71 -2.82 -1.91 13.09
CA ALA A 71 -2.50 -2.76 11.95
C ALA A 71 -3.54 -3.86 11.72
N LYS A 72 -3.90 -4.10 10.46
CA LYS A 72 -4.67 -5.27 10.02
C LYS A 72 -3.75 -6.42 9.67
N ASN A 73 -3.28 -7.12 10.70
CA ASN A 73 -2.27 -8.18 10.56
C ASN A 73 -2.66 -9.26 9.53
N ASP A 74 -3.92 -9.67 9.45
CA ASP A 74 -4.36 -10.70 8.49
C ASP A 74 -4.16 -10.26 7.04
N GLU A 75 -4.50 -9.00 6.72
CA GLU A 75 -4.28 -8.44 5.39
C GLU A 75 -2.78 -8.27 5.11
N ILE A 76 -2.01 -7.78 6.09
CA ILE A 76 -0.55 -7.65 5.96
C ILE A 76 0.09 -9.01 5.64
N ILE A 77 -0.27 -10.07 6.38
CA ILE A 77 0.23 -11.43 6.14
C ILE A 77 -0.14 -11.91 4.73
N LYS A 78 -1.37 -11.64 4.28
CA LYS A 78 -1.79 -11.96 2.92
C LYS A 78 -0.91 -11.27 1.88
N TYR A 79 -0.65 -9.97 1.99
CA TYR A 79 0.21 -9.27 1.04
C TYR A 79 1.66 -9.73 1.10
N ILE A 80 2.20 -10.04 2.28
CA ILE A 80 3.55 -10.63 2.41
C ILE A 80 3.64 -11.93 1.60
N LYS A 81 2.65 -12.83 1.71
CA LYS A 81 2.62 -14.08 0.94
C LYS A 81 2.66 -13.82 -0.56
N ILE A 82 1.85 -12.88 -1.05
CA ILE A 82 1.82 -12.53 -2.48
C ILE A 82 3.16 -11.93 -2.96
N ILE A 83 3.94 -11.24 -2.10
CA ILE A 83 5.27 -10.72 -2.51
C ILE A 83 6.27 -11.88 -2.62
N THR A 84 6.17 -12.87 -1.72
CA THR A 84 7.17 -13.93 -1.57
C THR A 84 6.93 -15.18 -2.41
N GLU A 85 5.70 -15.39 -2.90
CA GLU A 85 5.28 -16.52 -3.76
C GLU A 85 5.25 -16.14 -5.24
#